data_AF-A0A2T0RM76-F1
#
_entry.id   AF-A0A2T0RM76-F1
#
_cell.length_a   1.000
_cell.length_b   1.000
_cell.length_c   1.000
_cell.angle_alpha   90.00
_cell.angle_beta   90.00
_cell.angle_gamma   90.00
#
_symmetry.space_group_name_H-M   'P 1'
#
loop_
_entity.id
_entity.type
_entity.pdbx_description
1 polymer ?
#
loop_
_entity_poly.entity_id
_entity_poly.type
_entity_poly.pdbx_seq_one_letter_code
_entity_poly.pdbx_strand_id
1 'polypeptide(L)'
;MPELLTSVIAVRKGEGAVALGNVLGSNIFNIPGILGVTVFVHPIVIPKEIANLDIWVLCASTLVPIAFARSGWTVSRREGGLFLLACLTYLGVLLA
;
A
#
# COMPACT_ATOMS: atom_id res chain seq x y z
N MET A 1 9.20 7.79 -6.02
CA MET A 1 8.35 7.09 -7.01
C MET A 1 7.35 8.06 -7.63
N PRO A 2 7.11 8.01 -8.94
CA PRO A 2 6.17 8.91 -9.65
C PRO A 2 4.75 8.89 -9.07
N GLU A 3 4.30 7.72 -8.59
CA GLU A 3 2.96 7.53 -8.00
C GLU A 3 2.73 8.35 -6.73
N LEU A 4 3.78 8.55 -5.92
CA LEU A 4 3.70 9.45 -4.76
C LEU A 4 3.49 10.89 -5.20
N LEU A 5 4.17 11.30 -6.28
CA LEU A 5 4.05 12.63 -6.86
C LEU A 5 2.64 12.87 -7.42
N THR A 6 2.08 11.92 -8.17
CA THR A 6 0.73 12.03 -8.71
C THR A 6 -0.33 12.05 -7.60
N SER A 7 -0.21 11.19 -6.59
CA SER A 7 -1.11 11.18 -5.43
C SER A 7 -1.03 12.48 -4.61
N VAL A 8 0.17 13.03 -4.39
CA VAL A 8 0.33 14.32 -3.68
C VAL A 8 -0.29 15.48 -4.48
N ILE A 9 -0.10 15.51 -5.81
CA ILE A 9 -0.70 16.53 -6.67
C ILE A 9 -2.23 16.43 -6.64
N ALA A 10 -2.80 15.22 -6.69
CA ALA A 10 -4.25 15.00 -6.60
C ALA A 10 -4.83 15.47 -5.26
N VAL A 11 -4.19 15.13 -4.12
CA VAL A 11 -4.61 15.61 -2.80
C VAL A 11 -4.54 17.14 -2.72
N ARG A 12 -3.49 17.78 -3.26
CA ARG A 12 -3.38 19.25 -3.27
C ARG A 12 -4.44 19.95 -4.11
N LYS A 13 -5.02 19.25 -5.10
CA LYS A 13 -6.15 19.73 -5.90
C LYS A 13 -7.52 19.48 -5.25
N GLY A 14 -7.56 18.90 -4.05
CA GLY A 14 -8.80 18.52 -3.37
C GLY A 14 -9.37 17.16 -3.83
N GLU A 15 -8.67 16.45 -4.73
CA GLU A 15 -9.09 15.16 -5.27
C GLU A 15 -8.56 13.99 -4.41
N GLY A 16 -8.81 14.04 -3.10
CA GLY A 16 -8.33 13.03 -2.15
C GLY A 16 -8.81 11.61 -2.48
N ALA A 17 -10.03 11.47 -2.99
CA ALA A 17 -10.58 10.19 -3.44
C ALA A 17 -9.81 9.62 -4.65
N VAL A 18 -9.34 10.47 -5.57
CA VAL A 18 -8.55 10.05 -6.74
C VAL A 18 -7.17 9.58 -6.30
N ALA A 19 -6.54 10.29 -5.36
CA ALA A 19 -5.27 9.87 -4.79
C ALA A 19 -5.36 8.51 -4.08
N LEU A 20 -6.43 8.27 -3.31
CA LEU A 20 -6.69 6.97 -2.68
C LEU A 20 -6.96 5.88 -3.72
N GLY A 21 -7.75 6.19 -4.75
CA GLY A 21 -7.99 5.28 -5.87
C GLY A 21 -6.72 4.89 -6.61
N ASN A 22 -5.78 5.81 -6.79
CA ASN A 22 -4.48 5.55 -7.39
C ASN A 22 -3.64 4.58 -6.53
N VAL A 23 -3.53 4.84 -5.22
CA VAL A 23 -2.77 3.98 -4.30
C VAL A 23 -3.37 2.57 -4.22
N LEU A 24 -4.70 2.46 -4.07
CA LEU A 24 -5.39 1.18 -4.02
C LEU A 24 -5.31 0.43 -5.35
N GLY A 25 -5.52 1.14 -6.47
CA GLY A 25 -5.47 0.59 -7.82
C GLY A 25 -4.11 0.03 -8.18
N SER A 26 -3.02 0.76 -7.90
CA SER A 26 -1.65 0.29 -8.13
C SER A 26 -1.35 -0.99 -7.33
N ASN A 27 -1.75 -1.07 -6.05
CA ASN A 27 -1.53 -2.28 -5.24
C ASN A 27 -2.34 -3.48 -5.74
N ILE A 28 -3.62 -3.28 -6.06
CA ILE A 28 -4.50 -4.33 -6.59
C ILE A 28 -4.04 -4.79 -7.99
N PHE A 29 -3.43 -3.94 -8.80
CA PHE A 29 -2.88 -4.36 -10.09
C PHE A 29 -1.51 -5.05 -9.93
N ASN A 30 -0.64 -4.52 -9.08
CA ASN A 30 0.73 -5.03 -8.95
C ASN A 30 0.79 -6.39 -8.25
N ILE A 31 -0.02 -6.64 -7.22
CA ILE A 31 0.06 -7.88 -6.42
C ILE A 31 -0.51 -9.09 -7.19
N PRO A 32 -1.81 -9.18 -7.53
CA PRO A 32 -2.32 -10.30 -8.31
C PRO A 32 -1.99 -10.20 -9.81
N GLY A 33 -1.90 -9.00 -10.39
CA GLY A 33 -1.66 -8.83 -11.82
C GLY A 33 -0.19 -9.06 -12.19
N ILE A 34 0.71 -8.18 -11.77
CA ILE A 34 2.13 -8.29 -12.14
C ILE A 34 2.80 -9.47 -11.44
N LEU A 35 2.64 -9.57 -10.11
CA LEU A 35 3.24 -10.65 -9.30
C LEU A 35 2.65 -12.02 -9.68
N GLY A 36 1.35 -12.10 -9.94
CA GLY A 36 0.72 -13.34 -10.41
C GLY A 36 1.25 -13.78 -11.79
N VAL A 37 1.28 -12.87 -12.77
CA VAL A 37 1.82 -13.17 -14.11
C VAL A 37 3.31 -13.54 -14.05
N THR A 38 4.11 -12.85 -13.24
CA THR A 38 5.53 -13.17 -13.10
C THR A 38 5.76 -14.55 -12.50
N VAL A 39 4.98 -14.97 -11.49
CA VAL A 39 5.05 -16.34 -10.94
C VAL A 39 4.66 -17.41 -11.98
N PHE A 40 3.69 -17.12 -12.85
CA PHE A 40 3.32 -18.03 -13.96
C PHE A 40 4.45 -18.21 -14.98
N VAL A 41 5.22 -17.16 -15.27
CA VAL A 41 6.32 -17.20 -16.24
C VAL A 41 7.61 -17.73 -15.60
N HIS A 42 7.91 -17.34 -14.37
CA HIS A 42 9.10 -17.76 -13.62
C HIS A 42 8.74 -17.95 -12.14
N PRO A 43 8.82 -19.19 -11.60
CA PRO A 43 8.50 -19.43 -10.20
C PRO A 43 9.47 -18.66 -9.29
N ILE A 44 8.93 -17.71 -8.54
CA ILE A 44 9.69 -16.93 -7.56
C ILE A 44 9.72 -17.71 -6.24
N VAL A 45 10.92 -18.05 -5.75
CA VAL A 45 11.09 -18.65 -4.42
C VAL A 45 11.06 -17.54 -3.38
N ILE A 46 9.99 -17.51 -2.57
CA ILE A 46 9.80 -16.49 -1.53
C ILE A 46 10.59 -16.93 -0.28
N PRO A 47 11.57 -16.14 0.21
CA PRO A 47 12.25 -16.42 1.46
C PRO A 47 11.29 -16.37 2.65
N LYS A 48 11.54 -17.19 3.67
CA LYS A 48 10.65 -17.34 4.83
C LYS A 48 10.52 -16.06 5.66
N GLU A 49 11.53 -15.18 5.67
CA GLU A 49 11.41 -13.87 6.33
C GLU A 49 10.30 -13.02 5.70
N ILE A 50 10.25 -12.95 4.36
CA ILE A 50 9.25 -12.17 3.61
C ILE A 50 7.85 -12.77 3.76
N ALA A 51 7.75 -14.10 3.81
CA ALA A 51 6.46 -14.78 3.91
C ALA A 51 5.75 -14.57 5.26
N ASN A 52 6.48 -14.32 6.34
CA ASN A 52 5.92 -14.28 7.70
C ASN A 52 5.46 -12.90 8.16
N LEU A 53 6.10 -11.81 7.73
CA LEU A 53 5.74 -10.46 8.15
C LEU A 53 5.33 -9.59 6.97
N ASP A 54 6.13 -9.56 5.90
CA ASP A 54 5.89 -8.66 4.76
C ASP A 54 4.52 -8.91 4.12
N ILE A 55 4.12 -10.17 3.90
CA ILE A 55 2.81 -10.50 3.32
C ILE A 55 1.67 -9.98 4.18
N TRP A 56 1.74 -10.16 5.51
CA TRP A 56 0.68 -9.70 6.42
C TRP A 56 0.64 -8.18 6.53
N VAL A 57 1.79 -7.52 6.58
CA VAL A 57 1.91 -6.05 6.56
C VAL A 57 1.37 -5.49 5.24
N LEU A 58 1.69 -6.12 4.12
CA LEU A 58 1.20 -5.75 2.79
C LEU A 58 -0.33 -5.89 2.70
N CYS A 59 -0.88 -7.01 3.15
CA CYS A 59 -2.33 -7.23 3.21
C CYS A 59 -3.01 -6.21 4.11
N ALA A 60 -2.49 -5.95 5.31
CA ALA A 60 -3.02 -4.95 6.23
C ALA A 60 -2.96 -3.55 5.60
N SER A 61 -1.86 -3.19 4.94
CA SER A 61 -1.69 -1.88 4.30
C SER A 61 -2.68 -1.65 3.14
N THR A 62 -3.13 -2.71 2.49
CA THR A 62 -4.13 -2.64 1.40
C THR A 62 -5.57 -2.68 1.93
N LEU A 63 -5.83 -3.46 2.99
CA LEU A 63 -7.17 -3.65 3.55
C LEU A 63 -7.63 -2.50 4.44
N VAL A 64 -6.73 -1.91 5.23
CA VAL A 64 -7.07 -0.84 6.17
C VAL A 64 -7.62 0.41 5.43
N PRO A 65 -7.03 0.89 4.32
CA PRO A 65 -7.60 1.99 3.56
C PRO A 65 -8.93 1.63 2.88
N ILE A 66 -9.16 0.36 2.52
CA ILE A 66 -10.46 -0.11 1.98
C ILE A 66 -11.55 -0.06 3.06
N ALA A 67 -11.22 -0.42 4.31
CA ALA A 67 -12.15 -0.27 5.43
C ALA A 67 -12.53 1.21 5.66
N PHE A 68 -11.56 2.13 5.52
CA PHE A 68 -11.81 3.56 5.58
C PHE A 68 -12.54 4.11 4.34
N ALA A 69 -12.38 3.50 3.17
CA ALA A 69 -13.12 3.87 1.96
C ALA A 69 -14.65 3.74 2.16
N ARG A 70 -15.09 2.77 2.97
CA ARG A 70 -16.51 2.63 3.37
C ARG A 70 -17.05 3.82 4.19
N SER A 71 -16.17 4.58 4.86
CA SER A 71 -16.55 5.70 5.72
C SER A 71 -16.58 7.06 4.98
N GLY A 72 -16.30 7.09 3.67
CA GLY A 72 -16.41 8.30 2.85
C GLY A 72 -15.13 8.72 2.12
N TRP A 73 -14.24 7.78 1.76
CA TRP A 73 -13.03 8.04 0.95
C TRP A 73 -12.13 9.18 1.45
N THR A 74 -12.12 9.42 2.75
CA THR A 74 -11.29 10.45 3.37
C THR A 74 -10.41 9.80 4.42
N VAL A 75 -9.10 9.95 4.25
CA VAL A 75 -8.12 9.55 5.28
C VAL A 75 -7.84 10.79 6.11
N SER A 76 -8.15 10.73 7.41
CA SER A 76 -7.88 11.86 8.31
C SER A 76 -6.38 11.99 8.58
N ARG A 77 -5.93 13.18 9.01
CA ARG A 77 -4.52 13.39 9.41
C ARG A 77 -4.05 12.40 10.49
N ARG A 78 -4.96 11.93 11.35
CA ARG A 78 -4.65 10.97 12.41
C ARG A 78 -4.40 9.57 11.84
N GLU A 79 -5.23 9.12 10.91
CA GLU A 79 -5.04 7.85 10.21
C GLU A 79 -3.77 7.87 9.35
N GLY A 80 -3.52 8.95 8.61
CA GLY A 80 -2.28 9.12 7.85
C GLY A 80 -1.04 9.11 8.74
N GLY A 81 -1.11 9.73 9.93
CA GLY A 81 -0.06 9.68 10.94
C GLY A 81 0.19 8.27 11.47
N LEU A 82 -0.88 7.49 11.70
CA LEU A 82 -0.78 6.09 12.11
C LEU A 82 -0.10 5.23 11.02
N PHE A 83 -0.47 5.42 9.75
CA PHE A 83 0.18 4.74 8.62
C PHE A 83 1.66 5.09 8.49
N LEU A 84 2.03 6.36 8.72
CA LEU A 84 3.43 6.78 8.73
C LEU A 84 4.21 6.14 9.88
N LEU A 85 3.64 6.10 11.08
CA LEU A 85 4.26 5.43 12.23
C LEU A 85 4.43 3.93 11.98
N ALA A 86 3.43 3.27 11.41
CA ALA A 86 3.53 1.85 11.02
C ALA A 86 4.65 1.64 9.98
N CYS A 87 4.75 2.51 8.97
CA CYS A 87 5.82 2.47 7.97
C CYS A 87 7.22 2.66 8.59
N LEU A 88 7.37 3.63 9.50
CA LEU A 88 8.63 3.87 10.21
C LEU A 88 9.01 2.71 11.13
N THR A 89 8.03 2.12 11.80
CA THR A 89 8.25 0.96 12.68
C THR A 89 8.70 -0.25 11.86
N TYR A 90 8.05 -0.49 10.71
CA TYR A 90 8.44 -1.52 9.77
C TYR A 90 9.85 -1.31 9.23
N LEU A 91 10.21 -0.08 8.83
CA LEU A 91 11.58 0.26 8.43
C LEU A 91 12.58 0.02 9.55
N GLY A 92 12.24 0.34 10.80
CA GLY A 92 13.09 0.09 11.96
C GLY A 92 13.32 -1.40 12.21
N VAL A 93 12.30 -2.24 12.04
CA VAL A 93 12.41 -3.71 12.15
C VAL A 93 13.23 -4.30 11.01
N LEU A 94 13.12 -3.76 9.80
CA LEU A 94 13.86 -4.26 8.63
C LEU A 94 15.34 -3.85 8.62
N LEU A 95 15.66 -2.68 9.18
CA LEU A 95 17.02 -2.14 9.25
C LEU A 95 17.82 -2.61 10.49
N ALA A 96 17.14 -3.21 11.47
CA ALA A 96 17.74 -3.75 12.70
C ALA A 96 18.20 -5.20 12.51
#